data_AF-A0A2C5ZHM8-F1
#
_entry.id   AF-A0A2C5ZHM8-F1
#
_cell.length_a   1.000
_cell.length_b   1.000
_cell.length_c   1.000
_cell.angle_alpha   90.00
_cell.angle_beta   90.00
_cell.angle_gamma   90.00
#
_symmetry.space_group_name_H-M   'P 1'
#
loop_
_entity.id
_entity.type
_entity.pdbx_description
1 polymer ?
#
loop_
_entity_poly.entity_id
_entity_poly.type
_entity_poly.pdbx_seq_one_letter_code
_entity_poly.pdbx_strand_id
1 'polypeptide(L)'
;MAPEVYESKEYNAAAADIWSLAIIFCCMTLRRFPWKIPRMTDNSYKLFAAEPTPGHDPNRLIVASRSAANRNSWAGPDDGPGRGRDHHHQHQQQHGSPYHEGADGASASGEHAGERKEVIRGPWRILRLLPRESRHIVHRMLDLKPASRAKMDEILQEPWVADTVICQQLETGEVIAADDHTHVLEPPSSQQSQQKT
;
A
#
# COMPACT_ATOMS: atom_id res chain seq x y z
N MET A 1 17.43 2.67 -5.30
CA MET A 1 17.72 4.11 -5.16
C MET A 1 16.41 4.87 -5.06
N ALA A 2 16.38 5.91 -4.24
CA ALA A 2 15.28 6.87 -4.14
C ALA A 2 15.38 7.95 -5.24
N PRO A 3 14.28 8.60 -5.65
CA PRO A 3 14.31 9.59 -6.72
C PRO A 3 15.19 10.80 -6.39
N GLU A 4 15.16 11.29 -5.15
CA GLU A 4 15.91 12.48 -4.73
C GLU A 4 17.44 12.33 -4.83
N VAL A 5 17.95 11.08 -4.73
CA VAL A 5 19.38 10.75 -4.88
C VAL A 5 19.90 11.13 -6.27
N TYR A 6 19.01 11.22 -7.25
CA TYR A 6 19.35 11.57 -8.63
C TYR A 6 19.17 13.06 -8.95
N GLU A 7 18.49 13.81 -8.09
CA GLU A 7 18.12 15.21 -8.32
C GLU A 7 19.03 16.16 -7.57
N SER A 8 19.45 15.79 -6.35
CA SER A 8 20.21 16.66 -5.46
C SER A 8 21.57 16.05 -5.10
N LYS A 9 22.59 16.92 -4.97
CA LYS A 9 23.92 16.51 -4.48
C LYS A 9 23.88 16.12 -3.00
N GLU A 10 22.99 16.75 -2.24
CA GLU A 10 22.75 16.47 -0.83
C GLU A 10 21.33 15.92 -0.68
N TYR A 11 21.19 14.84 0.06
CA TYR A 11 19.90 14.21 0.35
C TYR A 11 19.91 13.62 1.75
N ASN A 12 18.72 13.40 2.31
CA ASN A 12 18.57 12.72 3.59
C ASN A 12 18.75 11.20 3.39
N ALA A 13 19.86 10.65 3.89
CA ALA A 13 20.18 9.23 3.76
C ALA A 13 19.11 8.33 4.40
N ALA A 14 18.65 8.66 5.61
CA ALA A 14 17.63 7.88 6.30
C ALA A 14 16.32 7.83 5.51
N ALA A 15 15.86 8.96 4.95
CA ALA A 15 14.67 8.96 4.10
C ALA A 15 14.87 8.11 2.83
N ALA A 16 16.05 8.15 2.21
CA ALA A 16 16.38 7.35 1.04
C ALA A 16 16.44 5.83 1.36
N ASP A 17 16.88 5.46 2.57
CA ASP A 17 16.85 4.09 3.06
C ASP A 17 15.41 3.60 3.23
N ILE A 18 14.53 4.41 3.83
CA ILE A 18 13.11 4.08 3.98
C ILE A 18 12.45 3.81 2.62
N TRP A 19 12.74 4.62 1.60
CA TRP A 19 12.29 4.35 0.25
C TRP A 19 12.81 3.01 -0.26
N SER A 20 14.11 2.75 -0.07
CA SER A 20 14.75 1.52 -0.53
C SER A 20 14.18 0.28 0.16
N LEU A 21 13.86 0.37 1.45
CA LEU A 21 13.16 -0.69 2.20
C LEU A 21 11.79 -1.02 1.57
N ALA A 22 11.00 -0.01 1.22
CA ALA A 22 9.71 -0.24 0.56
C ALA A 22 9.86 -0.89 -0.83
N ILE A 23 10.89 -0.50 -1.59
CA ILE A 23 11.18 -1.13 -2.89
C ILE A 23 11.58 -2.59 -2.71
N ILE A 24 12.44 -2.91 -1.73
CA ILE A 24 12.82 -4.29 -1.42
C ILE A 24 11.58 -5.10 -1.07
N PHE A 25 10.72 -4.59 -0.19
CA PHE A 25 9.46 -5.24 0.16
C PHE A 25 8.56 -5.49 -1.07
N CYS A 26 8.41 -4.51 -1.95
CA CYS A 26 7.68 -4.68 -3.21
C CYS A 26 8.31 -5.78 -4.08
N CYS A 27 9.64 -5.88 -4.15
CA CYS A 27 10.33 -6.88 -4.95
C CYS A 27 10.19 -8.29 -4.38
N MET A 28 10.27 -8.44 -3.05
CA MET A 28 10.05 -9.71 -2.38
C MET A 28 8.61 -10.20 -2.60
N THR A 29 7.64 -9.29 -2.52
CA THR A 29 6.21 -9.60 -2.68
C THR A 29 5.83 -9.89 -4.13
N LEU A 30 6.30 -9.07 -5.08
CA LEU A 30 5.90 -9.12 -6.48
C LEU A 30 6.84 -9.97 -7.35
N ARG A 31 7.96 -10.45 -6.78
CA ARG A 31 9.06 -11.17 -7.49
C ARG A 31 9.68 -10.39 -8.65
N ARG A 32 9.47 -9.08 -8.71
CA ARG A 32 10.03 -8.16 -9.72
C ARG A 32 10.08 -6.74 -9.21
N PHE A 33 10.97 -5.94 -9.79
CA PHE A 33 11.04 -4.51 -9.49
C PHE A 33 9.84 -3.74 -10.06
N PRO A 34 9.32 -2.72 -9.35
CA PRO A 34 8.22 -1.88 -9.86
C PRO A 34 8.59 -1.04 -11.10
N TRP A 35 9.86 -0.66 -11.23
CA TRP A 35 10.45 0.10 -12.33
C TRP A 35 11.95 -0.19 -12.41
N LYS A 36 12.60 0.16 -13.54
CA LYS A 36 14.06 0.01 -13.65
C LYS A 36 14.78 1.13 -12.90
N ILE A 37 14.32 2.36 -13.06
CA ILE A 37 14.92 3.55 -12.45
C ILE A 37 13.80 4.50 -12.01
N PRO A 38 13.85 5.10 -10.81
CA PRO A 38 12.85 6.07 -10.35
C PRO A 38 13.10 7.45 -10.97
N ARG A 39 13.07 7.54 -12.30
CA ARG A 39 13.18 8.79 -13.07
C ARG A 39 11.98 8.93 -13.98
N MET A 40 11.58 10.15 -14.29
CA MET A 40 10.43 10.44 -15.16
C MET A 40 10.58 9.90 -16.60
N THR A 41 11.79 9.51 -17.00
CA THR A 41 12.08 8.80 -18.25
C THR A 41 11.62 7.34 -18.24
N ASP A 42 11.49 6.70 -17.08
CA ASP A 42 10.91 5.37 -16.94
C ASP A 42 9.38 5.48 -16.90
N ASN A 43 8.70 4.89 -17.89
CA ASN A 43 7.25 4.97 -18.01
C ASN A 43 6.51 4.40 -16.79
N SER A 44 7.05 3.35 -16.15
CA SER A 44 6.42 2.74 -14.98
C SER A 44 6.50 3.67 -13.77
N TYR A 45 7.64 4.32 -13.56
CA TYR A 45 7.82 5.32 -12.52
C TYR A 45 6.99 6.59 -12.79
N LYS A 46 6.98 7.08 -14.04
CA LYS A 46 6.14 8.22 -14.45
C LYS A 46 4.66 7.99 -14.14
N LEU A 47 4.15 6.79 -14.43
CA LEU A 47 2.77 6.42 -14.12
C LEU A 47 2.51 6.28 -12.62
N PHE A 48 3.52 5.92 -11.82
CA PHE A 48 3.42 5.88 -10.36
C PHE A 48 3.37 7.29 -9.75
N ALA A 49 4.21 8.20 -10.25
CA ALA A 49 4.34 9.57 -9.75
C ALA A 49 3.25 10.53 -10.24
N ALA A 50 2.46 10.12 -11.24
CA ALA A 50 1.33 10.89 -11.74
C ALA A 50 0.18 10.97 -10.72
N GLU A 51 -0.68 11.97 -10.89
CA GLU A 51 -1.91 12.07 -10.10
C GLU A 51 -2.75 10.78 -10.21
N PRO A 52 -3.33 10.30 -9.09
CA PRO A 52 -4.18 9.11 -9.11
C PRO A 52 -5.35 9.28 -10.07
N THR A 53 -5.65 8.25 -10.85
CA THR A 53 -6.89 8.19 -11.63
C THR A 53 -8.10 8.36 -10.69
N PRO A 54 -9.18 9.05 -11.09
CA PRO A 54 -10.39 9.15 -10.27
C PRO A 54 -10.82 7.78 -9.73
N GLY A 55 -11.18 7.73 -8.44
CA GLY A 55 -11.52 6.49 -7.73
C GLY A 55 -10.34 5.62 -7.28
N HIS A 56 -9.09 5.96 -7.65
CA HIS A 56 -7.89 5.22 -7.30
C HIS A 56 -6.95 5.97 -6.34
N ASP A 57 -7.49 6.92 -5.57
CA ASP A 57 -6.73 7.65 -4.55
C ASP A 57 -6.39 6.72 -3.36
N PRO A 58 -5.10 6.46 -3.09
CA PRO A 58 -4.68 5.62 -1.98
C PRO A 58 -5.23 6.07 -0.63
N ASN A 59 -5.31 7.39 -0.37
CA ASN A 59 -5.75 7.90 0.92
C ASN A 59 -7.20 7.50 1.21
N ARG A 60 -8.07 7.57 0.19
CA ARG A 60 -9.48 7.16 0.32
C ARG A 60 -9.62 5.65 0.45
N LEU A 61 -8.88 4.89 -0.36
CA LEU A 61 -9.00 3.43 -0.42
C LEU A 61 -8.41 2.72 0.79
N ILE A 62 -7.34 3.25 1.37
CA ILE A 62 -6.69 2.69 2.56
C ILE A 62 -7.54 2.98 3.81
N VAL A 63 -8.06 4.21 3.96
CA VAL A 63 -8.93 4.57 5.09
C VAL A 63 -10.24 3.77 5.07
N ALA A 64 -10.87 3.62 3.89
CA ALA A 64 -12.06 2.79 3.74
C ALA A 64 -11.81 1.32 4.16
N SER A 65 -10.61 0.80 3.89
CA SER A 65 -10.22 -0.56 4.32
C SER A 65 -10.08 -0.68 5.84
N ARG A 66 -9.55 0.34 6.52
CA ARG A 66 -9.47 0.38 8.00
C ARG A 66 -10.88 0.42 8.63
N SER A 67 -11.78 1.22 8.08
CA SER A 67 -13.19 1.28 8.55
C SER A 67 -13.95 -0.03 8.29
N ALA A 68 -13.59 -0.80 7.27
CA ALA A 68 -14.17 -2.11 7.01
C ALA A 68 -13.61 -3.20 7.94
N ALA A 69 -12.30 -3.19 8.23
CA ALA A 69 -11.67 -4.13 9.15
C ALA A 69 -12.21 -4.00 10.59
N ASN A 70 -12.53 -2.77 11.02
CA ASN A 70 -13.11 -2.52 12.35
C ASN A 70 -14.58 -2.99 12.50
N ARG A 71 -15.24 -3.39 11.41
CA ARG A 71 -16.58 -4.02 11.47
C ARG A 71 -16.52 -5.54 11.65
N ASN A 72 -15.34 -6.15 11.56
CA ASN A 72 -15.14 -7.59 11.71
C ASN A 72 -14.70 -8.00 13.13
N SER A 73 -14.67 -7.07 14.09
CA SER A 73 -14.51 -7.34 15.50
C SER A 73 -15.83 -7.85 16.09
N TRP A 74 -16.00 -9.18 16.11
CA TRP A 74 -16.94 -9.94 16.96
C TRP A 74 -18.27 -9.26 17.37
N ALA A 75 -19.31 -9.41 16.54
CA ALA A 75 -20.66 -9.53 17.09
C ALA A 75 -20.78 -10.96 17.66
N GLY A 76 -20.61 -11.11 18.98
CA GLY A 76 -20.89 -12.36 19.66
C GLY A 76 -22.36 -12.78 19.48
N PRO A 77 -22.69 -14.08 19.59
CA PRO A 77 -24.08 -14.53 19.62
C PRO A 77 -24.70 -14.07 20.94
N ASP A 78 -25.54 -13.03 20.87
CA ASP A 78 -26.44 -12.65 21.96
C ASP A 78 -27.59 -13.67 22.03
N ASP A 79 -27.53 -14.50 23.05
CA ASP A 79 -28.54 -15.48 23.44
C ASP A 79 -29.59 -14.76 24.30
N GLY A 80 -30.76 -14.45 23.74
CA GLY A 80 -31.85 -13.78 24.44
C GLY A 80 -33.20 -13.94 23.73
N PRO A 81 -34.22 -14.58 24.36
CA PRO A 81 -35.42 -14.99 23.64
C PRO A 81 -36.51 -13.92 23.62
N GLY A 82 -37.13 -13.75 22.44
CA GLY A 82 -38.55 -13.42 22.32
C GLY A 82 -38.88 -11.98 21.96
N ARG A 83 -39.37 -11.80 20.73
CA ARG A 83 -40.75 -11.37 20.40
C ARG A 83 -40.80 -11.00 18.92
N GLY A 84 -41.66 -11.68 18.17
CA GLY A 84 -41.91 -11.37 16.76
C GLY A 84 -42.58 -10.02 16.58
N ARG A 85 -42.29 -9.36 15.45
CA ARG A 85 -43.23 -8.47 14.77
C ARG A 85 -42.80 -8.15 13.34
N ASP A 86 -43.53 -8.75 12.43
CA ASP A 86 -44.14 -8.21 11.21
C ASP A 86 -43.41 -7.20 10.32
N HIS A 87 -43.32 -7.61 9.07
CA HIS A 87 -43.07 -6.84 7.86
C HIS A 87 -43.87 -5.54 7.77
N HIS A 88 -43.24 -4.46 7.32
CA HIS A 88 -43.93 -3.46 6.51
C HIS A 88 -43.00 -2.77 5.49
N HIS A 89 -43.24 -3.08 4.21
CA HIS A 89 -42.81 -2.26 3.09
C HIS A 89 -43.53 -0.91 3.16
N GLN A 90 -42.83 0.19 2.93
CA GLN A 90 -43.48 1.43 2.52
C GLN A 90 -42.78 2.02 1.30
N HIS A 91 -43.53 1.93 0.21
CA HIS A 91 -43.32 2.54 -1.08
C HIS A 91 -43.98 3.92 -1.03
N GLN A 92 -43.25 5.00 -1.31
CA GLN A 92 -43.90 6.28 -1.61
C GLN A 92 -43.21 6.92 -2.82
N GLN A 93 -43.90 6.78 -3.95
CA GLN A 93 -43.74 7.60 -5.14
C GLN A 93 -44.41 8.95 -4.89
N GLN A 94 -43.81 10.03 -5.36
CA GLN A 94 -44.57 11.16 -5.92
C GLN A 94 -43.74 11.93 -6.96
N HIS A 95 -44.41 12.16 -8.09
CA HIS A 95 -44.00 12.82 -9.33
C HIS A 95 -43.84 14.35 -9.18
N GLY A 96 -43.07 14.97 -10.09
CA GLY A 96 -43.33 16.37 -10.50
C GLY A 96 -42.12 17.19 -11.04
N SER A 97 -41.76 17.01 -12.31
CA SER A 97 -41.02 17.97 -13.19
C SER A 97 -41.93 19.18 -13.52
N PRO A 98 -41.56 20.32 -14.20
CA PRO A 98 -40.50 20.45 -15.23
C PRO A 98 -39.84 21.85 -15.51
N TYR A 99 -38.88 21.82 -16.44
CA TYR A 99 -38.36 22.87 -17.37
C TYR A 99 -37.20 23.83 -16.96
N HIS A 100 -36.05 23.66 -17.63
CA HIS A 100 -35.47 24.72 -18.48
C HIS A 100 -34.64 24.15 -19.63
N GLU A 101 -34.93 24.62 -20.84
CA GLU A 101 -34.27 24.32 -22.11
C GLU A 101 -33.00 25.18 -22.32
N GLY A 102 -32.10 24.67 -23.17
CA GLY A 102 -30.96 25.39 -23.73
C GLY A 102 -30.17 24.47 -24.65
N ALA A 103 -30.55 24.48 -25.94
CA ALA A 103 -29.96 23.71 -27.03
C ALA A 103 -28.65 24.32 -27.54
N ASP A 104 -27.81 23.47 -28.15
CA ASP A 104 -26.88 23.67 -29.29
C ASP A 104 -25.87 22.50 -29.25
N GLY A 105 -25.66 21.60 -30.21
CA GLY A 105 -25.96 21.62 -31.63
C GLY A 105 -24.69 21.58 -32.48
N ALA A 106 -23.90 20.49 -32.47
CA ALA A 106 -22.90 20.22 -33.54
C ALA A 106 -22.47 18.74 -33.63
N SER A 107 -22.40 18.28 -34.88
CA SER A 107 -22.32 16.91 -35.37
C SER A 107 -20.92 16.26 -35.40
N ALA A 108 -20.96 14.92 -35.61
CA ALA A 108 -19.96 14.04 -36.24
C ALA A 108 -18.68 13.78 -35.42
N SER A 109 -18.12 12.57 -35.33
CA SER A 109 -18.17 11.40 -36.21
C SER A 109 -17.81 10.16 -35.39
N GLY A 110 -18.44 9.03 -35.69
CA GLY A 110 -18.08 7.74 -35.12
C GLY A 110 -16.68 7.33 -35.54
N GLU A 111 -15.82 7.10 -34.55
CA GLU A 111 -14.66 6.24 -34.68
C GLU A 111 -14.82 5.13 -33.64
N HIS A 112 -14.71 3.88 -34.09
CA HIS A 112 -14.56 2.72 -33.22
C HIS A 112 -13.29 2.87 -32.37
N ALA A 113 -13.38 3.57 -31.26
CA ALA A 113 -12.38 3.55 -30.22
C ALA A 113 -12.49 2.21 -29.50
N GLY A 114 -11.77 1.20 -29.99
CA GLY A 114 -11.55 -0.03 -29.24
C GLY A 114 -11.22 0.33 -27.80
N GLU A 115 -11.98 -0.21 -26.85
CA GLU A 115 -11.95 0.14 -25.43
C GLU A 115 -10.50 0.23 -24.94
N ARG A 116 -9.97 1.46 -24.89
CA ARG A 116 -8.63 1.70 -24.37
C ARG A 116 -8.74 1.47 -22.89
N LYS A 117 -8.43 0.25 -22.46
CA LYS A 117 -8.37 -0.16 -21.05
C LYS A 117 -7.65 0.94 -20.28
N GLU A 118 -8.38 1.68 -19.46
CA GLU A 118 -7.85 2.88 -18.82
C GLU A 118 -6.57 2.52 -18.06
N VAL A 119 -5.48 3.22 -18.41
CA VAL A 119 -4.20 3.03 -17.72
C VAL A 119 -4.32 3.69 -16.37
N ILE A 120 -4.54 2.89 -15.32
CA ILE A 120 -4.55 3.37 -13.93
C ILE A 120 -3.22 4.06 -13.65
N ARG A 121 -3.30 5.27 -13.10
CA ARG A 121 -2.17 6.13 -12.71
C ARG A 121 -2.12 6.28 -11.19
N GLY A 122 -0.95 6.68 -10.70
CA GLY A 122 -0.68 6.96 -9.29
C GLY A 122 -0.17 5.76 -8.49
N PRO A 123 0.05 5.97 -7.17
CA PRO A 123 0.65 4.97 -6.29
C PRO A 123 -0.15 3.67 -6.18
N TRP A 124 -1.47 3.76 -6.36
CA TRP A 124 -2.37 2.62 -6.27
C TRP A 124 -2.05 1.49 -7.26
N ARG A 125 -1.37 1.79 -8.38
CA ARG A 125 -0.89 0.77 -9.32
C ARG A 125 -0.07 -0.31 -8.65
N ILE A 126 0.78 0.09 -7.69
CA ILE A 126 1.61 -0.81 -6.89
C ILE A 126 0.83 -1.31 -5.69
N LEU A 127 0.22 -0.39 -4.92
CA LEU A 127 -0.40 -0.72 -3.63
C LEU A 127 -1.48 -1.81 -3.75
N ARG A 128 -2.27 -1.81 -4.84
CA ARG A 128 -3.31 -2.83 -5.06
C ARG A 128 -2.77 -4.25 -5.24
N LEU A 129 -1.49 -4.39 -5.58
CA LEU A 129 -0.80 -5.67 -5.77
C LEU A 129 -0.19 -6.20 -4.45
N LEU A 130 -0.13 -5.36 -3.42
CA LEU A 130 0.41 -5.71 -2.11
C LEU A 130 -0.69 -6.24 -1.18
N PRO A 131 -0.33 -7.02 -0.13
CA PRO A 131 -1.22 -7.37 0.98
C PRO A 131 -1.94 -6.14 1.51
N ARG A 132 -3.21 -6.29 1.94
CA ARG A 132 -4.04 -5.12 2.28
C ARG A 132 -3.47 -4.37 3.48
N GLU A 133 -2.94 -5.13 4.42
CA GLU A 133 -2.40 -4.73 5.71
C GLU A 133 -1.15 -3.84 5.52
N SER A 134 -0.32 -4.15 4.51
CA SER A 134 0.92 -3.40 4.25
C SER A 134 0.72 -2.09 3.49
N ARG A 135 -0.44 -1.88 2.85
CA ARG A 135 -0.64 -0.77 1.89
C ARG A 135 -0.47 0.60 2.53
N HIS A 136 -0.92 0.77 3.78
CA HIS A 136 -0.84 2.05 4.46
C HIS A 136 0.60 2.50 4.63
N ILE A 137 1.42 1.67 5.28
CA ILE A 137 2.79 2.06 5.58
C ILE A 137 3.66 2.11 4.33
N VAL A 138 3.49 1.18 3.38
CA VAL A 138 4.25 1.21 2.12
C VAL A 138 3.91 2.45 1.30
N HIS A 139 2.66 2.92 1.31
CA HIS A 139 2.29 4.19 0.68
C HIS A 139 3.06 5.36 1.28
N ARG A 140 3.18 5.43 2.61
CA ARG A 140 3.94 6.48 3.30
C ARG A 140 5.45 6.36 3.09
N MET A 141 5.99 5.15 2.98
CA MET A 141 7.41 4.91 2.70
C MET A 141 7.79 5.29 1.26
N LEU A 142 6.84 5.19 0.31
CA LEU A 142 7.00 5.58 -1.09
C LEU A 142 6.51 7.02 -1.38
N ASP A 143 6.41 7.87 -0.36
CA ASP A 143 6.14 9.29 -0.57
C ASP A 143 7.28 9.93 -1.38
N LEU A 144 6.90 10.62 -2.45
CA LEU A 144 7.84 11.33 -3.33
C LEU A 144 8.52 12.48 -2.62
N LYS A 145 7.85 13.10 -1.63
CA LYS A 145 8.41 14.17 -0.82
C LYS A 145 9.18 13.54 0.36
N PRO A 146 10.53 13.62 0.40
CA PRO A 146 11.30 12.97 1.46
C PRO A 146 10.98 13.51 2.86
N ALA A 147 10.55 14.77 2.96
CA ALA A 147 10.21 15.42 4.22
C ALA A 147 8.94 14.88 4.89
N SER A 148 7.97 14.38 4.12
CA SER A 148 6.71 13.78 4.62
C SER A 148 6.71 12.25 4.59
N ARG A 149 7.78 11.65 4.06
CA ARG A 149 7.98 10.20 4.03
C ARG A 149 8.00 9.63 5.45
N ALA A 150 7.45 8.43 5.61
CA ALA A 150 7.43 7.73 6.90
C ALA A 150 8.84 7.64 7.52
N LYS A 151 8.91 7.77 8.84
CA LYS A 151 10.11 7.53 9.62
C LYS A 151 10.10 6.13 10.23
N MET A 152 11.26 5.65 10.67
CA MET A 152 11.40 4.30 11.21
C MET A 152 10.54 4.08 12.46
N ASP A 153 10.48 5.07 13.36
CA ASP A 153 9.63 5.02 14.56
C ASP A 153 8.15 4.86 14.20
N GLU A 154 7.69 5.53 13.15
CA GLU A 154 6.31 5.41 12.67
C GLU A 154 6.05 4.04 12.01
N ILE A 155 7.04 3.51 11.27
CA ILE A 155 6.93 2.18 10.64
C ILE A 155 6.82 1.10 11.71
N LEU A 156 7.63 1.15 12.76
CA LEU A 156 7.63 0.17 13.84
C LEU A 156 6.33 0.21 14.66
N GLN A 157 5.64 1.34 14.69
CA GLN A 157 4.35 1.50 15.38
C GLN A 157 3.15 1.03 14.54
N GLU A 158 3.32 0.75 13.24
CA GLU A 158 2.22 0.28 12.42
C GLU A 158 1.83 -1.15 12.82
N PRO A 159 0.53 -1.44 13.08
CA PRO A 159 0.10 -2.74 13.58
C PRO A 159 0.60 -3.92 12.74
N TRP A 160 0.59 -3.78 11.41
CA TRP A 160 1.10 -4.82 10.50
C TRP A 160 2.59 -5.14 10.74
N VAL A 161 3.40 -4.16 11.13
CA VAL A 161 4.82 -4.35 11.42
C VAL A 161 5.00 -4.80 12.87
N ALA A 162 4.34 -4.12 13.81
CA ALA A 162 4.43 -4.39 15.24
C ALA A 162 3.98 -5.81 15.60
N ASP A 163 2.96 -6.34 14.93
CA ASP A 163 2.41 -7.68 15.16
C ASP A 163 3.18 -8.78 14.43
N THR A 164 4.31 -8.46 13.78
CA THR A 164 5.11 -9.47 13.07
C THR A 164 5.74 -10.43 14.08
N VAL A 165 5.52 -11.72 13.87
CA VAL A 165 6.17 -12.78 14.65
C VAL A 165 7.65 -12.80 14.28
N ILE A 166 8.51 -12.48 15.25
CA ILE A 166 9.96 -12.44 15.08
C ILE A 166 10.65 -13.07 16.29
N CYS A 167 11.88 -13.54 16.08
CA CYS A 167 12.76 -13.86 17.19
C CYS A 167 13.18 -12.58 17.90
N GLN A 168 13.20 -12.63 19.23
CA GLN A 168 13.51 -11.48 20.08
C GLN A 168 14.76 -11.78 20.90
N GLN A 169 15.62 -10.79 21.06
CA GLN A 169 16.73 -10.87 22.00
C GLN A 169 16.44 -9.93 23.18
N LEU A 170 16.36 -10.50 24.38
CA LEU A 170 16.17 -9.74 25.61
C LEU A 170 17.44 -8.98 25.98
N GLU A 171 17.32 -7.99 26.88
CA GLU A 171 18.47 -7.24 27.42
C GLU A 171 19.51 -8.15 28.09
N THR A 172 19.08 -9.31 28.62
CA THR A 172 19.94 -10.33 29.21
C THR A 172 20.78 -11.10 28.18
N GLY A 173 20.53 -10.89 26.88
CA GLY A 173 21.15 -11.61 25.77
C GLY A 173 20.43 -12.92 25.40
N GLU A 174 19.42 -13.32 26.17
CA GLU A 174 18.58 -14.49 25.88
C GLU A 174 17.76 -14.29 24.61
N VAL A 175 17.73 -15.30 23.74
CA VAL A 175 16.98 -15.27 22.47
C VAL A 175 15.70 -16.09 22.62
N ILE A 176 14.55 -15.44 22.42
CA ILE A 176 13.24 -16.06 22.33
C ILE A 176 12.97 -16.33 20.84
N ALA A 177 12.92 -17.61 20.47
CA ALA A 177 12.60 -18.01 19.11
C ALA A 177 11.09 -17.87 18.83
N ALA A 178 10.75 -17.39 17.65
CA ALA A 178 9.41 -17.47 17.08
C ALA A 178 9.07 -18.92 16.69
N ASP A 179 7.78 -19.23 16.63
CA ASP A 179 7.26 -20.55 16.29
C ASP A 179 7.07 -20.78 14.78
N ASP A 180 7.16 -19.72 13.97
CA ASP A 180 6.84 -19.73 12.54
C ASP A 180 8.06 -19.89 11.61
N HIS A 181 9.27 -19.98 12.15
CA HIS A 181 10.48 -20.20 11.37
C HIS A 181 11.59 -20.91 12.15
N THR A 182 12.56 -21.45 11.40
CA THR A 182 13.75 -22.09 11.97
C THR A 182 15.01 -21.34 11.54
N HIS A 183 15.86 -20.99 12.50
CA HIS A 183 17.18 -20.43 12.19
C HIS A 183 18.13 -21.53 11.72
N VAL A 184 18.75 -21.33 10.57
CA VAL A 184 19.94 -22.09 10.15
C VAL A 184 21.15 -21.24 10.50
N LEU A 185 21.79 -21.50 11.64
CA LEU A 185 23.01 -20.82 12.06
C LEU A 185 24.22 -21.56 11.48
N GLU A 186 24.90 -20.98 10.49
CA GLU A 186 26.22 -21.45 10.10
C GLU A 186 27.27 -20.86 11.06
N PRO A 187 28.12 -21.69 11.70
CA PRO A 187 29.23 -21.18 12.49
C PRO A 187 30.20 -20.40 11.60
N PRO A 188 30.86 -19.34 12.11
CA PRO A 188 31.81 -18.57 11.32
C PRO A 188 32.87 -19.50 10.76
N SER A 189 33.06 -19.45 9.44
CA SER A 189 34.03 -20.27 8.72
C SER A 189 35.39 -20.09 9.38
N SER A 190 35.99 -21.18 9.87
CA SER A 190 37.35 -21.17 10.41
C SER A 190 38.26 -20.55 9.36
N GLN A 191 38.76 -19.32 9.57
CA GLN A 191 39.77 -18.74 8.70
C GLN A 191 41.00 -19.65 8.78
N GLN A 192 41.21 -20.47 7.75
CA GLN A 192 42.45 -21.22 7.61
C GLN A 192 43.56 -20.19 7.49
N SER A 193 44.30 -20.02 8.59
CA SER A 193 45.51 -19.22 8.67
C SER A 193 46.47 -19.72 7.59
N GLN A 194 46.57 -18.97 6.49
CA GLN A 194 47.56 -19.21 5.45
C GLN A 194 48.95 -19.06 6.09
N GLN A 195 49.59 -20.19 6.35
CA GLN A 195 51.00 -20.23 6.69
C GLN A 195 51.77 -19.73 5.47
N LYS A 196 52.29 -18.51 5.58
CA LYS A 196 53.19 -17.90 4.61
C LYS A 196 54.57 -18.56 4.79
N THR A 197 54.95 -19.42 3.85
CA THR A 197 56.34 -19.84 3.63
C THR A 197 57.13 -18.76 2.93
#